data_AF-A0A1D1W1K4-F1
#
_entry.id   AF-A0A1D1W1K4-F1
#
_cell.length_a   1.000
_cell.length_b   1.000
_cell.length_c   1.000
_cell.angle_alpha   90.00
_cell.angle_beta   90.00
_cell.angle_gamma   90.00
#
_symmetry.space_group_name_H-M   'P 1'
#
loop_
_entity.id
_entity.type
_entity.pdbx_description
1 polymer ?
#
loop_
_entity_poly.entity_id
_entity_poly.type
_entity_poly.pdbx_seq_one_letter_code
_entity_poly.pdbx_strand_id
1 'polypeptide(L)'
;MELRRSFGGLSASSSVFTVRQCCFVCFVLCCWLSIPEASAGIVNNIRDRIRGNSADRGDGQTVRHGQLTPLIVIPGDGGSQLEAWLNKPGVVNSLCPSKTNGWSRVWVDFAILVPTLTDCWIDNLRLYYNDATRKSENAPGVQIRVPGFGDTDTIEYLTKVKLPQCMVLRRQL
;
A
#
# COMPACT_ATOMS: atom_id res chain seq x y z
N MET A 1 -58.30 6.93 5.05
CA MET A 1 -58.48 5.61 5.68
C MET A 1 -57.21 5.34 6.46
N GLU A 2 -57.18 5.76 7.73
CA GLU A 2 -57.41 4.89 8.90
C GLU A 2 -56.20 3.97 9.15
N LEU A 3 -55.67 3.76 10.35
CA LEU A 3 -56.06 4.15 11.71
C LEU A 3 -54.82 4.03 12.62
N ARG A 4 -54.87 4.79 13.71
CA ARG A 4 -53.93 4.93 14.84
C ARG A 4 -53.69 3.65 15.67
N ARG A 5 -52.57 3.69 16.43
CA ARG A 5 -52.34 3.17 17.81
C ARG A 5 -52.19 1.64 17.95
N SER A 6 -51.44 1.04 18.87
CA SER A 6 -50.73 1.50 20.08
C SER A 6 -49.93 0.32 20.69
N PHE A 7 -48.85 0.65 21.40
CA PHE A 7 -48.38 0.07 22.69
C PHE A 7 -47.81 -1.35 22.82
N GLY A 8 -46.70 -1.39 23.58
CA GLY A 8 -46.30 -2.45 24.52
C GLY A 8 -45.55 -3.60 23.86
N GLY A 9 -44.37 -4.03 24.29
CA GLY A 9 -43.81 -4.02 25.63
C GLY A 9 -43.40 -5.46 25.96
N LEU A 10 -42.10 -5.66 26.21
CA LEU A 10 -41.47 -6.78 26.92
C LEU A 10 -41.67 -8.21 26.37
N SER A 11 -40.60 -8.76 25.80
CA SER A 11 -40.06 -10.04 26.31
C SER A 11 -38.63 -10.23 25.81
N ALA A 12 -37.68 -10.22 26.75
CA ALA A 12 -36.32 -10.67 26.51
C ALA A 12 -36.37 -12.18 26.26
N SER A 13 -36.06 -12.61 25.04
CA SER A 13 -35.88 -14.03 24.72
C SER A 13 -34.45 -14.26 24.28
N SER A 14 -33.76 -15.10 25.05
CA SER A 14 -32.36 -15.52 25.02
C SER A 14 -31.92 -16.19 23.71
N SER A 15 -32.75 -16.13 22.66
CA SER A 15 -32.57 -16.83 21.38
C SER A 15 -31.86 -15.99 20.31
N VAL A 16 -31.71 -14.68 20.50
CA VAL A 16 -31.04 -13.80 19.52
C VAL A 16 -29.50 -13.89 19.61
N PHE A 17 -28.96 -14.29 20.77
CA PHE A 17 -27.51 -14.41 20.96
C PHE A 17 -26.93 -15.69 20.34
N THR A 18 -27.66 -16.80 20.36
CA THR A 18 -27.16 -18.09 19.83
C THR A 18 -27.12 -18.12 18.30
N VAL A 19 -28.07 -17.45 17.62
CA VAL A 19 -28.11 -17.40 16.15
C VAL A 19 -26.99 -16.51 15.58
N ARG A 20 -26.65 -15.41 16.29
CA ARG A 20 -25.55 -14.51 15.89
C ARG A 20 -24.19 -15.16 16.06
N GLN A 21 -24.00 -15.98 17.09
CA GLN A 21 -22.74 -16.70 17.33
C GLN A 21 -22.52 -17.80 16.26
N CYS A 22 -23.57 -18.56 15.91
CA CYS A 22 -23.47 -19.61 14.89
C CYS A 22 -23.23 -19.04 13.48
N CYS A 23 -23.87 -17.90 13.12
CA CYS A 23 -23.61 -17.24 11.84
C CYS A 23 -22.17 -16.76 11.72
N PHE A 24 -21.58 -16.22 12.80
CA PHE A 24 -20.20 -15.72 12.77
C PHE A 24 -19.20 -16.88 12.65
N VAL A 25 -19.42 -17.98 13.37
CA VAL A 25 -18.56 -19.18 13.30
C VAL A 25 -18.67 -19.85 11.93
N CYS A 26 -19.87 -19.89 11.33
CA CYS A 26 -20.07 -20.41 9.98
C CYS A 26 -19.47 -19.48 8.90
N PHE A 27 -19.55 -18.15 9.07
CA PHE A 27 -18.88 -17.21 8.17
C PHE A 27 -17.35 -17.33 8.25
N VAL A 28 -16.78 -17.48 9.46
CA VAL A 28 -15.33 -17.63 9.64
C VAL A 28 -14.84 -18.99 9.14
N LEU A 29 -15.59 -20.08 9.34
CA LEU A 29 -15.26 -21.41 8.81
C LEU A 29 -15.47 -21.53 7.30
N CYS A 30 -16.53 -20.94 6.74
CA CYS A 30 -16.73 -20.90 5.28
C CYS A 30 -15.74 -19.98 4.59
N CYS A 31 -15.34 -18.86 5.20
CA CYS A 31 -14.23 -18.05 4.69
C CYS A 31 -12.88 -18.75 4.87
N TRP A 32 -12.68 -19.64 5.84
CA TRP A 32 -11.44 -20.42 5.95
C TRP A 32 -11.37 -21.63 5.01
N LEU A 33 -12.52 -22.15 4.55
CA LEU A 33 -12.60 -23.31 3.67
C LEU A 33 -12.98 -22.96 2.22
N SER A 34 -13.19 -21.69 1.89
CA SER A 34 -13.53 -21.26 0.52
C SER A 34 -12.93 -19.91 0.14
N ILE A 35 -11.65 -19.66 0.44
CA ILE A 35 -10.86 -18.72 -0.36
C ILE A 35 -10.35 -19.51 -1.57
N PRO A 36 -11.00 -19.46 -2.75
CA PRO A 36 -10.26 -19.68 -3.97
C PRO A 36 -9.20 -18.59 -4.06
N GLU A 37 -7.94 -19.00 -4.21
CA GLU A 37 -6.77 -18.18 -4.48
C GLU A 37 -6.96 -17.35 -5.77
N ALA A 38 -7.71 -16.25 -5.69
CA ALA A 38 -8.03 -15.41 -6.83
C ALA A 38 -6.97 -14.33 -7.13
N SER A 39 -5.83 -14.32 -6.45
CA SER A 39 -4.75 -13.35 -6.70
C SER A 39 -3.48 -13.94 -7.32
N ALA A 40 -3.35 -15.28 -7.39
CA ALA A 40 -2.24 -15.91 -8.09
C ALA A 40 -2.37 -15.84 -9.62
N GLY A 41 -3.58 -15.63 -10.15
CA GLY A 41 -3.85 -15.68 -11.59
C GLY A 41 -3.32 -14.48 -12.38
N ILE A 42 -3.31 -13.27 -11.81
CA ILE A 42 -2.96 -12.05 -12.55
C ILE A 42 -1.46 -12.00 -12.85
N VAL A 43 -0.64 -12.26 -11.83
CA VAL A 43 0.83 -12.27 -11.99
C VAL A 43 1.27 -13.44 -12.86
N ASN A 44 0.61 -14.60 -12.76
CA ASN A 44 0.90 -15.74 -13.63
C ASN A 44 0.47 -15.48 -15.08
N ASN A 45 -0.70 -14.89 -15.34
CA ASN A 45 -1.15 -14.51 -16.68
C ASN A 45 -0.21 -13.48 -17.35
N ILE A 46 0.26 -12.48 -16.59
CA ILE A 46 1.24 -11.51 -17.07
C ILE A 46 2.58 -12.21 -17.34
N ARG A 47 3.06 -13.05 -16.42
CA ARG A 47 4.30 -13.81 -16.57
C ARG A 47 4.25 -14.75 -17.78
N ASP A 48 3.11 -15.39 -18.05
CA ASP A 48 2.94 -16.33 -19.15
C ASP A 48 2.82 -15.63 -20.51
N ARG A 49 2.23 -14.42 -20.55
CA ARG A 49 2.26 -13.56 -21.73
C ARG A 49 3.65 -13.01 -22.02
N ILE A 50 4.40 -12.59 -20.99
CA ILE A 50 5.80 -12.14 -21.13
C ILE A 50 6.70 -13.30 -21.54
N ARG A 51 6.51 -14.48 -20.95
CA ARG A 51 7.30 -15.67 -21.28
C ARG A 51 6.97 -16.25 -22.64
N GLY A 52 5.87 -15.83 -23.27
CA GLY A 52 5.48 -16.26 -24.61
C GLY A 52 5.55 -17.76 -24.72
N ASN A 53 4.50 -18.47 -24.28
CA ASN A 53 4.37 -19.91 -24.56
C ASN A 53 4.28 -20.12 -26.08
N SER A 54 5.45 -20.14 -26.72
CA SER A 54 5.72 -20.72 -28.03
C SER A 54 5.71 -22.25 -27.83
N ALA A 55 4.54 -22.81 -27.56
CA ALA A 55 4.28 -24.24 -27.66
C ALA A 55 3.96 -24.65 -29.11
N ASP A 56 4.58 -23.96 -30.08
CA ASP A 56 4.65 -24.41 -31.47
C ASP A 56 5.94 -23.86 -32.10
N ARG A 57 7.01 -24.66 -31.98
CA ARG A 57 8.03 -24.88 -33.02
C ARG A 57 9.17 -25.71 -32.45
N GLY A 58 9.22 -26.98 -32.87
CA GLY A 58 10.48 -27.70 -32.90
C GLY A 58 11.37 -27.10 -33.98
N ASP A 59 12.37 -26.35 -33.56
CA ASP A 59 13.66 -26.16 -34.25
C ASP A 59 14.61 -25.44 -33.28
N GLY A 60 15.89 -25.80 -33.30
CA GLY A 60 16.91 -25.24 -32.41
C GLY A 60 17.03 -23.73 -32.56
N GLN A 61 16.42 -22.97 -31.66
CA GLN A 61 16.61 -21.52 -31.61
C GLN A 61 17.74 -21.15 -30.65
N THR A 62 18.89 -20.82 -31.26
CA THR A 62 19.79 -19.79 -30.73
C THR A 62 18.93 -18.59 -30.29
N VAL A 63 19.12 -18.13 -29.06
CA VAL A 63 18.50 -16.88 -28.59
C VAL A 63 19.06 -15.76 -29.47
N ARG A 64 18.39 -15.51 -30.58
CA ARG A 64 18.42 -14.19 -31.23
C ARG A 64 18.08 -13.25 -30.09
N HIS A 65 18.87 -12.21 -29.86
CA HIS A 65 18.43 -11.09 -29.05
C HIS A 65 17.21 -10.47 -29.73
N GLY A 66 16.08 -11.15 -29.56
CA GLY A 66 14.78 -10.79 -30.05
C GLY A 66 14.46 -9.47 -29.40
N GLN A 67 14.14 -8.50 -30.24
CA GLN A 67 13.79 -7.15 -29.87
C GLN A 67 12.85 -7.19 -28.66
N LEU A 68 13.38 -6.85 -27.47
CA LEU A 68 12.61 -6.88 -26.24
C LEU A 68 11.53 -5.79 -26.31
N THR A 69 10.30 -6.13 -25.95
CA THR A 69 9.22 -5.15 -25.86
C THR A 69 9.49 -4.22 -24.68
N PRO A 70 9.48 -2.88 -24.87
CA PRO A 70 9.68 -1.95 -23.77
C PRO A 70 8.55 -2.08 -22.75
N LEU A 71 8.91 -2.08 -21.46
CA LEU A 71 7.99 -2.14 -20.34
C LEU A 71 8.11 -0.85 -19.52
N ILE A 72 6.97 -0.25 -19.20
CA ILE A 72 6.88 0.87 -18.25
C ILE A 72 6.18 0.36 -17.00
N VAL A 73 6.82 0.56 -15.84
CA VAL A 73 6.28 0.16 -14.54
C VAL A 73 5.79 1.41 -13.81
N ILE A 74 4.51 1.40 -13.41
CA ILE A 74 3.91 2.48 -12.64
C ILE A 74 3.61 1.93 -11.24
N PRO A 75 4.30 2.40 -10.19
CA PRO A 75 4.04 1.94 -8.82
C PRO A 75 2.68 2.42 -8.31
N GLY A 76 2.12 1.68 -7.36
CA GLY A 76 0.94 2.10 -6.61
C GLY A 76 1.28 3.13 -5.51
N ASP A 77 0.28 3.46 -4.69
CA ASP A 77 0.48 4.35 -3.54
C ASP A 77 1.50 3.78 -2.56
N GLY A 78 2.42 4.62 -2.09
CA GLY A 78 3.55 4.23 -1.26
C GLY A 78 4.60 3.33 -1.96
N GLY A 79 4.43 3.02 -3.26
CA GLY A 79 5.27 2.08 -4.02
C GLY A 79 6.56 2.68 -4.61
N SER A 80 6.88 3.94 -4.33
CA SER A 80 8.12 4.59 -4.74
C SER A 80 8.70 5.43 -3.62
N GLN A 81 10.02 5.52 -3.54
CA GLN A 81 10.68 6.42 -2.57
C GLN A 81 10.27 7.88 -2.77
N LEU A 82 10.29 8.66 -1.68
CA LEU A 82 10.12 10.12 -1.71
C LEU A 82 11.27 10.81 -0.97
N GLU A 83 11.64 11.99 -1.44
CA GLU A 83 12.59 12.87 -0.76
C GLU A 83 11.96 14.20 -0.40
N ALA A 84 12.41 14.78 0.71
CA ALA A 84 11.99 16.08 1.19
C ALA A 84 13.19 17.00 1.47
N TRP A 85 12.98 18.30 1.29
CA TRP A 85 13.85 19.35 1.80
C TRP A 85 13.05 20.23 2.75
N LEU A 86 13.55 20.39 3.97
CA LEU A 86 12.92 21.15 5.04
C LEU A 86 13.60 22.51 5.25
N ASN A 87 12.77 23.56 5.35
CA ASN A 87 13.08 24.88 5.85
C ASN A 87 11.85 25.45 6.58
N LYS A 88 11.48 24.82 7.70
CA LYS A 88 10.21 25.06 8.38
C LYS A 88 10.30 26.25 9.35
N PRO A 89 9.24 27.08 9.43
CA PRO A 89 9.19 28.19 10.39
C PRO A 89 8.94 27.73 11.83
N GLY A 90 8.36 26.54 12.01
CA GLY A 90 8.06 25.94 13.31
C GLY A 90 7.97 24.42 13.21
N VAL A 91 8.06 23.76 14.37
CA VAL A 91 7.98 22.30 14.49
C VAL A 91 7.00 21.92 15.61
N VAL A 92 6.34 20.78 15.46
CA VAL A 92 5.37 20.28 16.47
C VAL A 92 6.04 19.93 17.79
N ASN A 93 7.23 19.29 17.73
CA ASN A 93 8.00 18.84 18.88
C ASN A 93 9.47 19.25 18.72
N SER A 94 10.18 19.51 19.82
CA SER A 94 11.61 19.90 19.80
C SER A 94 12.56 18.81 19.24
N LEU A 95 12.08 17.57 19.12
CA LEU A 95 12.82 16.47 18.53
C LEU A 95 12.76 16.46 17.00
N CYS A 96 11.87 17.25 16.39
CA CYS A 96 11.69 17.27 14.95
C CYS A 96 12.72 18.19 14.27
N PRO A 97 13.40 17.74 13.21
CA PRO A 97 14.29 18.60 12.45
C PRO A 97 13.47 19.67 11.70
N SER A 98 13.81 20.94 11.92
CA SER A 98 13.20 22.07 11.21
C SER A 98 13.85 22.33 9.85
N LYS A 99 15.13 21.96 9.70
CA LYS A 99 15.94 22.19 8.49
C LYS A 99 16.74 20.94 8.11
N THR A 100 16.93 20.73 6.81
CA THR A 100 17.82 19.68 6.28
C THR A 100 18.92 20.28 5.41
N ASN A 101 20.08 19.62 5.37
CA ASN A 101 21.21 19.99 4.51
C ASN A 101 21.01 19.44 3.08
N GLY A 102 19.86 19.75 2.48
CA GLY A 102 19.44 19.26 1.17
C GLY A 102 18.33 18.21 1.22
N TRP A 103 18.23 17.44 0.14
CA TRP A 103 17.22 16.40 -0.05
C TRP A 103 17.52 15.17 0.80
N SER A 104 16.54 14.74 1.60
CA SER A 104 16.62 13.53 2.41
C SER A 104 15.43 12.62 2.14
N ARG A 105 15.63 11.30 2.27
CA ARG A 105 14.55 10.32 2.12
C ARG A 105 13.52 10.53 3.22
N VAL A 106 12.26 10.75 2.84
CA VAL A 106 11.11 10.86 3.74
C VAL A 106 10.21 9.62 3.68
N TRP A 107 10.35 8.79 2.64
CA TRP A 107 9.59 7.55 2.46
C TRP A 107 10.44 6.48 1.74
N VAL A 108 10.56 5.23 2.24
CA VAL A 108 10.18 4.73 3.58
C VAL A 108 11.42 4.77 4.49
N ASP A 109 11.26 5.26 5.72
CA ASP A 109 12.27 5.17 6.77
C ASP A 109 11.69 4.46 8.01
N PHE A 110 12.39 3.46 8.55
CA PHE A 110 11.94 2.73 9.74
C PHE A 110 11.84 3.60 10.99
N ALA A 111 12.52 4.76 11.01
CA ALA A 111 12.38 5.74 12.07
C ALA A 111 10.92 6.21 12.26
N ILE A 112 10.08 6.14 11.22
CA ILE A 112 8.66 6.51 11.27
C ILE A 112 7.86 5.60 12.23
N LEU A 113 8.36 4.42 12.57
CA LEU A 113 7.69 3.49 13.51
C LEU A 113 7.79 3.93 14.98
N VAL A 114 8.67 4.88 15.30
CA VAL A 114 8.80 5.43 16.66
C VAL A 114 7.77 6.57 16.82
N PRO A 115 6.82 6.50 17.77
CA PRO A 115 5.70 7.45 17.86
C PRO A 115 6.11 8.93 17.83
N THR A 116 7.18 9.27 18.55
CA THR A 116 7.69 10.65 18.61
C THR A 116 8.25 11.15 17.27
N LEU A 117 8.74 10.26 16.41
CA LEU A 117 9.22 10.58 15.07
C LEU A 117 8.10 10.50 14.02
N THR A 118 7.07 9.68 14.26
CA THR A 118 5.85 9.63 13.46
C THR A 118 5.19 11.01 13.39
N ASP A 119 5.10 11.73 14.52
CA ASP A 119 4.53 13.08 14.56
C ASP A 119 5.29 14.06 13.66
N CYS A 120 6.62 13.98 13.66
CA CYS A 120 7.47 14.79 12.78
C CYS A 120 7.23 14.45 11.30
N TRP A 121 7.08 13.16 10.99
CA TRP A 121 6.84 12.68 9.63
C TRP A 121 5.47 13.12 9.10
N ILE A 122 4.41 13.00 9.90
CA ILE A 122 3.07 13.48 9.58
C ILE A 122 3.10 15.00 9.32
N ASP A 123 3.76 15.76 10.18
CA ASP A 123 3.84 17.23 10.03
C ASP A 123 4.61 17.66 8.76
N ASN A 124 5.52 16.82 8.25
CA ASN A 124 6.24 17.07 7.01
C ASN A 124 5.46 16.65 5.75
N LEU A 125 4.75 15.52 5.78
CA LEU A 125 4.03 14.99 4.61
C LEU A 125 2.57 15.42 4.51
N ARG A 126 2.00 16.07 5.54
CA ARG A 126 0.65 16.58 5.45
C ARG A 126 0.50 17.58 4.30
N LEU A 127 -0.60 17.45 3.59
CA LEU A 127 -1.00 18.35 2.54
C LEU A 127 -2.01 19.37 3.08
N TYR A 128 -1.84 20.62 2.68
CA TYR A 128 -2.78 21.69 2.94
C TYR A 128 -3.69 21.85 1.73
N TYR A 129 -4.98 21.64 1.95
CA TYR A 129 -5.97 21.86 0.90
C TYR A 129 -6.38 23.34 0.85
N ASN A 130 -6.24 23.94 -0.31
CA ASN A 130 -6.66 25.31 -0.58
C ASN A 130 -8.05 25.29 -1.24
N ASP A 131 -9.09 25.66 -0.48
CA ASP A 131 -10.47 25.61 -0.94
C ASP A 131 -10.76 26.52 -2.14
N ALA A 132 -10.07 27.66 -2.24
CA ALA A 132 -10.25 28.61 -3.32
C ALA A 132 -9.65 28.11 -4.65
N THR A 133 -8.45 27.54 -4.61
CA THR A 133 -7.76 27.03 -5.82
C THR A 133 -8.10 25.57 -6.13
N ARG A 134 -8.72 24.86 -5.18
CA ARG A 134 -9.02 23.43 -5.21
C ARG A 134 -7.76 22.56 -5.38
N LYS A 135 -6.62 23.05 -4.91
CA LYS A 135 -5.32 22.37 -5.00
C LYS A 135 -4.78 22.02 -3.61
N SER A 136 -3.98 20.96 -3.58
CA SER A 136 -3.21 20.58 -2.40
C SER A 136 -1.80 21.15 -2.49
N GLU A 137 -1.33 21.73 -1.39
CA GLU A 137 0.00 22.32 -1.25
C GLU A 137 0.76 21.58 -0.16
N ASN A 138 2.10 21.54 -0.26
CA ASN A 138 2.94 20.95 0.77
C ASN A 138 2.86 21.75 2.08
N ALA A 139 3.32 21.15 3.18
CA ALA A 139 3.48 21.86 4.43
C ALA A 139 4.40 23.09 4.29
N PRO A 140 4.16 24.19 5.04
CA PRO A 140 4.98 25.39 4.97
C PRO A 140 6.47 25.10 5.17
N GLY A 141 7.29 25.50 4.20
CA GLY A 141 8.73 25.26 4.23
C GLY A 141 9.15 23.82 3.90
N VAL A 142 8.25 22.99 3.37
CA VAL A 142 8.57 21.63 2.91
C VAL A 142 8.47 21.54 1.40
N GLN A 143 9.54 21.04 0.78
CA GLN A 143 9.55 20.68 -0.63
C GLN A 143 9.67 19.16 -0.75
N ILE A 144 8.88 18.53 -1.62
CA ILE A 144 8.88 17.08 -1.85
C ILE A 144 9.21 16.82 -3.31
N ARG A 145 10.00 15.77 -3.59
CA ARG A 145 10.28 15.28 -4.94
C ARG A 145 10.28 13.76 -5.01
N VAL A 146 10.06 13.24 -6.22
CA VAL A 146 10.21 11.83 -6.56
C VAL A 146 11.60 11.61 -7.17
N PRO A 147 12.52 10.87 -6.51
CA PRO A 147 13.83 10.55 -7.08
C PRO A 147 13.75 9.40 -8.10
N GLY A 148 14.79 9.27 -8.93
CA GLY A 148 15.02 8.08 -9.77
C GLY A 148 14.02 7.87 -10.90
N PHE A 149 13.47 8.94 -11.49
CA PHE A 149 12.59 8.81 -12.65
C PHE A 149 13.36 8.24 -13.85
N GLY A 150 12.87 7.12 -14.40
CA GLY A 150 13.53 6.38 -15.48
C GLY A 150 14.38 5.20 -15.01
N ASP A 151 14.68 5.13 -13.71
CA ASP A 151 15.38 4.02 -13.07
C ASP A 151 14.39 3.13 -12.30
N THR A 152 14.80 1.90 -11.97
CA THR A 152 13.97 0.94 -11.22
C THR A 152 14.31 0.87 -9.73
N ASP A 153 15.44 1.42 -9.31
CA ASP A 153 15.96 1.28 -7.94
C ASP A 153 14.99 1.82 -6.87
N THR A 154 14.28 2.91 -7.19
CA THR A 154 13.39 3.62 -6.24
C THR A 154 12.04 2.95 -6.05
N ILE A 155 11.70 1.97 -6.90
CA ILE A 155 10.47 1.17 -6.82
C ILE A 155 10.73 -0.30 -6.43
N GLU A 156 11.94 -0.81 -6.67
CA GLU A 156 12.31 -2.17 -6.27
C GLU A 156 12.52 -2.28 -4.76
N TYR A 157 13.20 -1.28 -4.17
CA TYR A 157 13.45 -1.24 -2.73
C TYR A 157 13.00 0.10 -2.15
N LEU A 158 12.07 0.07 -1.19
CA LEU A 158 11.58 1.28 -0.52
C LEU A 158 12.44 1.69 0.68
N THR A 159 13.20 0.75 1.24
CA THR A 159 13.99 0.91 2.45
C THR A 159 15.48 0.77 2.16
N LYS A 160 16.33 1.47 2.91
CA LYS A 160 17.81 1.35 2.78
C LYS A 160 18.28 -0.08 3.02
N VAL A 161 17.66 -0.75 3.99
CA VAL A 161 17.87 -2.16 4.22
C VAL A 161 17.06 -2.89 3.16
N LYS A 162 17.72 -3.72 2.35
CA LYS A 162 17.03 -4.71 1.52
C LYS A 162 16.43 -5.74 2.46
N LEU A 163 15.25 -5.43 2.99
CA LEU A 163 14.49 -6.44 3.70
C LEU A 163 14.15 -7.50 2.65
N PRO A 164 14.42 -8.79 2.93
CA PRO A 164 13.92 -9.85 2.06
C PRO A 164 12.40 -9.65 1.97
N GLN A 165 11.89 -9.40 0.75
CA GLN A 165 10.46 -9.32 0.46
C GLN A 165 9.82 -10.63 0.88
N CYS A 166 9.34 -10.68 2.12
CA CYS A 166 9.08 -11.92 2.84
C CYS A 166 10.27 -12.89 2.80
N MET A 167 10.61 -13.43 3.96
CA MET A 167 10.82 -14.86 4.01
C MET A 167 9.54 -15.48 3.42
N VAL A 168 9.53 -15.72 2.09
CA VAL A 168 8.72 -16.79 1.54
C VAL A 168 9.22 -17.96 2.34
N LEU A 169 8.47 -18.29 3.39
CA LEU A 169 8.55 -19.53 4.12
C LEU A 169 8.17 -20.56 3.08
N ARG A 170 9.13 -20.84 2.17
CA ARG A 170 9.18 -22.07 1.41
C ARG A 170 9.05 -23.11 2.50
N ARG A 171 7.91 -23.80 2.50
CA ARG A 171 7.73 -25.08 3.15
C ARG A 171 9.04 -25.88 3.03
N GLN A 172 9.81 -25.83 4.10
CA GLN A 172 10.92 -26.71 4.42
C GLN A 172 10.76 -27.04 5.92
N LEU A 173 9.52 -27.30 6.32
CA LEU A 173 9.10 -28.18 7.42
C LEU A 173 7.74 -28.74 7.03
#